data_AF-A0A7S4NSI7-F1
#
_entry.id   AF-A0A7S4NSI7-F1
#
_cell.length_a   1.000
_cell.length_b   1.000
_cell.length_c   1.000
_cell.angle_alpha   90.00
_cell.angle_beta   90.00
_cell.angle_gamma   90.00
#
_symmetry.space_group_name_H-M   'P 1'
#
loop_
_entity.id
_entity.type
_entity.pdbx_description
1 polymer ?
#
loop_
_entity_poly.entity_id
_entity_poly.type
_entity_poly.pdbx_seq_one_letter_code
_entity_poly.pdbx_strand_id
1 'polypeptide(L)'
;LIVESNVCGNNTLIDPTIFNSRACESSAAGCVMWKQSPPSLLDSLIKMFMDIGNVPVENQIIPGQGGLQVFLILCAVIAVPCLLLPKPYILKWEHEKQSQMGHRLEDEHDTELGPAGGHGGHGHGHGEEFDFGEEMVHQMIHTIEYVLGCISNTASYLRLWALSLAHAQLSEVFWEKTVVEIGLESADTMMIFICIGAWACFTVGVLMGMESLSAFLHALRLHWVEFMNKFYFGDGYKFMPFAFNDIGSVLGETVE
;
A
#
# COMPACT_ATOMS: atom_id res chain seq x y z
N LEU A 1 -2.06 19.43 -9.08
CA LEU A 1 -2.47 18.62 -10.24
C LEU A 1 -3.33 19.52 -11.13
N ILE A 2 -2.65 20.41 -11.86
CA ILE A 2 -3.25 21.30 -12.86
C ILE A 2 -2.78 20.70 -14.18
N VAL A 3 -3.68 20.12 -14.95
CA VAL A 3 -3.42 19.75 -16.33
C VAL A 3 -4.21 20.74 -17.18
N GLU A 4 -3.52 21.77 -17.67
CA GLU A 4 -3.96 22.46 -18.87
C GLU A 4 -3.96 21.45 -20.01
N SER A 5 -5.09 21.32 -20.71
CA SER A 5 -5.10 20.71 -22.03
C SER A 5 -5.92 21.57 -22.98
N ASN A 6 -5.18 22.28 -23.83
CA ASN A 6 -5.65 22.82 -25.09
C ASN A 6 -5.38 21.78 -26.19
N VAL A 7 -6.28 21.72 -27.16
CA VAL A 7 -6.19 21.11 -28.52
C VAL A 7 -6.74 19.68 -28.72
N CYS A 8 -7.76 19.67 -29.59
CA CYS A 8 -8.46 18.60 -30.31
C CYS A 8 -7.67 17.34 -30.72
N GLY A 9 -8.32 16.19 -30.54
CA GLY A 9 -7.98 14.93 -31.21
C GLY A 9 -8.91 13.81 -30.76
N ASN A 10 -9.56 13.15 -31.72
CA ASN A 10 -10.67 12.22 -31.55
C ASN A 10 -10.28 10.94 -30.77
N ASN A 11 -11.24 10.45 -29.97
CA ASN A 11 -11.28 9.22 -29.18
C ASN A 11 -10.47 9.22 -27.87
N THR A 12 -11.24 9.26 -26.77
CA THR A 12 -10.93 9.08 -25.32
C THR A 12 -10.76 10.34 -24.45
N LEU A 13 -11.74 10.48 -23.54
CA LEU A 13 -11.71 11.01 -22.17
C LEU A 13 -11.56 12.51 -21.86
N ILE A 14 -11.59 13.40 -22.85
CA ILE A 14 -11.76 14.84 -22.60
C ILE A 14 -12.48 15.54 -23.77
N ASP A 15 -13.51 14.93 -24.34
CA ASP A 15 -14.27 15.57 -25.41
C ASP A 15 -15.17 16.66 -24.81
N PRO A 16 -14.92 17.97 -25.05
CA PRO A 16 -15.74 19.06 -24.55
C PRO A 16 -17.12 19.12 -25.21
N THR A 17 -17.46 18.17 -26.10
CA THR A 17 -18.72 18.11 -26.84
C THR A 17 -19.68 17.01 -26.38
N ILE A 18 -19.35 16.20 -25.37
CA ILE A 18 -20.30 15.22 -24.79
C ILE A 18 -21.28 15.95 -23.87
N PHE A 19 -22.30 16.50 -24.50
CA PHE A 19 -23.49 16.97 -23.83
C PHE A 19 -24.32 15.77 -23.35
N ASN A 20 -24.51 15.65 -22.04
CA ASN A 20 -25.38 14.62 -21.48
C ASN A 20 -26.84 14.92 -21.86
N SER A 21 -27.48 14.03 -22.63
CA SER A 21 -28.87 14.18 -23.07
C SER A 21 -29.90 14.23 -21.94
N ARG A 22 -29.51 13.91 -20.70
CA ARG A 22 -30.34 14.02 -19.49
C ARG A 22 -30.16 15.33 -18.71
N ALA A 23 -29.17 16.16 -19.07
CA ALA A 23 -28.94 17.49 -18.45
C ALA A 23 -29.73 18.61 -19.15
N CYS A 24 -30.78 18.25 -19.89
CA CYS A 24 -31.61 19.18 -20.62
C CYS A 24 -32.69 19.77 -19.71
N GLU A 25 -32.51 21.00 -19.27
CA GLU A 25 -33.59 21.77 -18.64
C GLU A 25 -34.37 22.52 -19.72
N SER A 26 -35.70 22.37 -19.72
CA SER A 26 -36.57 22.97 -20.73
C SER A 26 -36.56 24.50 -20.59
N SER A 27 -36.01 25.18 -21.58
CA SER A 27 -36.11 26.64 -21.73
C SER A 27 -36.84 26.99 -23.02
N ALA A 28 -37.48 28.15 -23.05
CA ALA A 28 -38.34 28.64 -24.13
C ALA A 28 -37.62 28.76 -25.51
N ALA A 29 -36.30 28.62 -25.55
CA ALA A 29 -35.47 28.67 -26.76
C ALA A 29 -34.87 27.30 -27.19
N GLY A 30 -35.23 26.20 -26.52
CA GLY A 30 -34.71 24.85 -26.80
C GLY A 30 -33.83 24.29 -25.67
N CYS A 31 -33.29 23.09 -25.90
CA CYS A 31 -32.44 22.36 -24.95
C CYS A 31 -31.05 23.01 -24.86
N VAL A 32 -30.79 23.73 -23.77
CA VAL A 32 -29.45 24.29 -23.50
C VAL A 32 -28.63 23.21 -22.82
N MET A 33 -27.60 22.73 -23.51
CA MET A 33 -26.70 21.75 -22.94
C MET A 33 -25.58 22.48 -22.19
N TRP A 34 -25.40 22.17 -20.90
CA TRP A 34 -24.40 22.83 -20.06
C TRP A 34 -23.01 22.24 -20.30
N LYS A 35 -21.98 23.11 -20.35
CA LYS A 35 -20.57 22.71 -20.32
C LYS A 35 -20.31 22.06 -18.95
N GLN A 36 -20.11 20.74 -18.92
CA GLN A 36 -19.70 20.05 -17.70
C GLN A 36 -18.33 20.58 -17.28
N SER A 37 -18.23 21.09 -16.05
CA SER A 37 -16.94 21.29 -15.41
C SER A 37 -16.26 19.93 -15.24
N PRO A 38 -14.92 19.85 -15.32
CA PRO A 38 -14.21 18.59 -15.14
C PRO A 38 -14.59 17.99 -13.77
N PRO A 39 -15.07 16.74 -13.71
CA PRO A 39 -15.52 16.14 -12.46
C PRO A 39 -14.35 15.93 -11.50
N SER A 40 -14.58 16.20 -10.21
CA SER A 40 -13.56 15.99 -9.19
C SER A 40 -13.49 14.52 -8.80
N LEU A 41 -12.34 13.88 -9.06
CA LEU A 41 -12.10 12.47 -8.70
C LEU A 41 -12.16 12.24 -7.18
N LEU A 42 -11.71 13.21 -6.38
CA LEU A 42 -11.75 13.12 -4.92
C LEU A 42 -13.19 13.12 -4.42
N ASP A 43 -14.00 14.05 -4.90
CA ASP A 43 -15.42 14.14 -4.53
C ASP A 43 -16.19 12.90 -4.99
N SER A 44 -15.90 12.39 -6.21
CA SER A 44 -16.48 11.14 -6.70
C SER A 44 -16.07 9.93 -5.86
N LEU A 45 -14.82 9.84 -5.37
CA LEU A 45 -14.35 8.73 -4.53
C LEU A 45 -14.94 8.78 -3.12
N ILE A 46 -15.14 9.97 -2.54
CA ILE A 46 -15.80 10.12 -1.24
C ILE A 46 -17.29 9.81 -1.36
N LYS A 47 -17.96 10.40 -2.34
CA LYS A 47 -19.38 10.14 -2.61
C LYS A 47 -19.62 8.68 -2.97
N MET A 48 -18.62 7.99 -3.50
CA MET A 48 -18.71 6.55 -3.73
C MET A 48 -19.08 5.77 -2.46
N PHE A 49 -18.43 6.05 -1.35
CA PHE A 49 -18.67 5.37 -0.08
C PHE A 49 -19.79 6.00 0.77
N MET A 50 -20.07 7.30 0.58
CA MET A 50 -21.01 8.05 1.41
C MET A 50 -22.46 8.05 0.87
N ASP A 51 -22.65 8.11 -0.46
CA ASP A 51 -23.98 8.10 -1.10
C ASP A 51 -24.03 7.02 -2.19
N ILE A 52 -24.47 5.82 -1.78
CA ILE A 52 -24.40 4.62 -2.62
C ILE A 52 -25.48 4.68 -3.71
N GLY A 53 -25.04 4.75 -4.97
CA GLY A 53 -25.90 4.60 -6.15
C GLY A 53 -26.44 5.90 -6.75
N ASN A 54 -26.18 7.05 -6.12
CA ASN A 54 -26.60 8.36 -6.63
C ASN A 54 -25.38 9.16 -7.12
N VAL A 55 -25.16 9.17 -8.45
CA VAL A 55 -24.11 9.98 -9.07
C VAL A 55 -24.77 11.18 -9.73
N PRO A 56 -24.61 12.41 -9.21
CA PRO A 56 -25.17 13.59 -9.84
C PRO A 56 -24.55 13.77 -11.22
N VAL A 57 -25.34 14.24 -12.18
CA VAL A 57 -24.99 14.32 -13.61
C VAL A 57 -23.73 15.16 -13.85
N GLU A 58 -23.44 16.12 -12.97
CA GLU A 58 -22.23 16.95 -12.97
C GLU A 58 -20.92 16.19 -12.66
N ASN A 59 -20.99 15.05 -11.97
CA ASN A 59 -19.82 14.26 -11.53
C ASN A 59 -19.66 12.93 -12.29
N GLN A 60 -20.47 12.70 -13.34
CA GLN A 60 -20.46 11.44 -14.06
C GLN A 60 -19.29 11.37 -15.06
N ILE A 61 -18.36 10.44 -14.81
CA ILE A 61 -17.16 10.19 -15.64
C ILE A 61 -17.47 9.18 -16.76
N ILE A 62 -18.33 8.20 -16.49
CA ILE A 62 -18.66 7.10 -17.42
C ILE A 62 -20.20 6.91 -17.53
N PRO A 63 -20.76 6.62 -18.71
CA PRO A 63 -22.17 6.23 -18.83
C PRO A 63 -22.47 4.98 -17.98
N GLY A 64 -23.45 5.07 -17.07
CA GLY A 64 -23.83 3.94 -16.19
C GLY A 64 -23.00 3.78 -14.91
N GLN A 65 -22.20 4.78 -14.54
CA GLN A 65 -21.33 4.77 -13.36
C GLN A 65 -22.04 4.34 -12.06
N GLY A 66 -23.29 4.75 -11.84
CA GLY A 66 -24.02 4.41 -10.62
C GLY A 66 -24.17 2.89 -10.40
N GLY A 67 -24.48 2.12 -11.45
CA GLY A 67 -24.59 0.66 -11.34
C GLY A 67 -23.26 -0.03 -11.06
N LEU A 68 -22.19 0.42 -11.75
CA LEU A 68 -20.83 -0.10 -11.55
C LEU A 68 -20.30 0.20 -10.14
N GLN A 69 -20.59 1.39 -9.62
CA GLN A 69 -20.19 1.82 -8.29
C GLN A 69 -20.80 0.96 -7.18
N VAL A 70 -22.10 0.68 -7.28
CA VAL A 70 -22.79 -0.21 -6.33
C VAL A 70 -22.21 -1.63 -6.40
N PHE A 71 -21.95 -2.14 -7.61
CA PHE A 71 -21.35 -3.46 -7.81
C PHE A 71 -19.96 -3.55 -7.16
N LEU A 72 -19.09 -2.56 -7.36
CA LEU A 72 -17.73 -2.52 -6.78
C LEU A 72 -17.77 -2.51 -5.24
N ILE A 73 -18.67 -1.73 -4.65
CA ILE A 73 -18.83 -1.67 -3.18
C ILE A 73 -19.33 -3.02 -2.65
N LEU A 74 -20.29 -3.65 -3.33
CA LEU A 74 -20.79 -4.96 -2.93
C LEU A 74 -19.68 -6.02 -2.96
N CYS A 75 -18.85 -6.02 -4.02
CA CYS A 75 -17.67 -6.88 -4.07
C CYS A 75 -16.68 -6.60 -2.94
N ALA A 76 -16.42 -5.33 -2.61
CA ALA A 76 -15.52 -4.94 -1.52
C ALA A 76 -16.04 -5.39 -0.14
N VAL A 77 -17.35 -5.26 0.11
CA VAL A 77 -17.98 -5.70 1.36
C VAL A 77 -17.95 -7.24 1.48
N ILE A 78 -18.21 -7.97 0.39
CA ILE A 78 -18.15 -9.44 0.39
C ILE A 78 -16.72 -9.95 0.54
N ALA A 79 -15.71 -9.23 0.03
CA ALA A 79 -14.31 -9.62 0.15
C ALA A 79 -13.83 -9.72 1.61
N VAL A 80 -14.38 -8.91 2.54
CA VAL A 80 -13.96 -8.92 3.95
C VAL A 80 -14.35 -10.24 4.67
N PRO A 81 -15.61 -10.70 4.65
CA PRO A 81 -15.97 -12.04 5.16
C PRO A 81 -15.26 -13.17 4.41
N CYS A 82 -15.06 -13.03 3.10
CA CYS A 82 -14.33 -14.03 2.31
C CYS A 82 -12.85 -14.15 2.69
N LEU A 83 -12.21 -13.13 3.28
CA LEU A 83 -10.83 -13.23 3.77
C LEU A 83 -10.77 -13.86 5.18
N LEU A 84 -11.78 -13.61 6.00
CA LEU A 84 -11.85 -14.08 7.39
C LEU A 84 -12.19 -15.57 7.51
N LEU A 85 -13.17 -16.06 6.76
CA LEU A 85 -13.79 -17.38 7.00
C LEU A 85 -13.05 -18.60 6.43
N PRO A 86 -12.38 -18.57 5.26
CA PRO A 86 -11.85 -19.79 4.65
C PRO A 86 -10.75 -20.45 5.47
N LYS A 87 -9.80 -19.67 5.99
CA LYS A 87 -8.65 -20.20 6.71
C LYS A 87 -9.04 -20.95 8.01
N PRO A 88 -9.83 -20.37 8.95
CA PRO A 88 -10.23 -21.08 10.16
C PRO A 88 -11.16 -22.27 9.85
N TYR A 89 -11.98 -22.18 8.80
CA TYR A 89 -12.89 -23.26 8.43
C TYR A 89 -12.15 -24.46 7.80
N ILE A 90 -11.15 -24.22 6.95
CA ILE A 90 -10.31 -25.26 6.36
C ILE A 90 -9.47 -25.94 7.46
N LEU A 91 -8.88 -25.16 8.36
CA LEU A 91 -8.02 -25.68 9.43
C LEU A 91 -8.82 -26.55 10.42
N LYS A 92 -10.04 -26.13 10.77
CA LYS A 92 -10.95 -26.96 11.58
C LYS A 92 -11.28 -28.29 10.91
N TRP A 93 -11.54 -28.28 9.60
CA TRP A 93 -11.91 -29.50 8.87
C TRP A 93 -10.73 -30.48 8.76
N GLU A 94 -9.52 -29.97 8.64
CA GLU A 94 -8.30 -30.77 8.62
C GLU A 94 -7.99 -31.40 9.99
N HIS A 95 -8.21 -30.66 11.08
CA HIS A 95 -8.05 -31.16 12.44
C HIS A 95 -9.08 -32.23 12.81
N GLU A 96 -10.34 -32.09 12.39
CA GLU A 96 -11.35 -33.15 12.56
C GLU A 96 -10.93 -34.44 11.83
N LYS A 97 -10.31 -34.33 10.66
CA LYS A 97 -9.81 -35.48 9.89
C LYS A 97 -8.57 -36.12 10.52
N GLN A 98 -7.65 -35.33 11.06
CA GLN A 98 -6.43 -35.82 11.72
C GLN A 98 -6.73 -36.43 13.10
N SER A 99 -7.65 -35.85 13.87
CA SER A 99 -8.10 -36.40 15.15
C SER A 99 -8.78 -37.78 14.97
N GLN A 100 -9.61 -37.95 13.94
CA GLN A 100 -10.22 -39.24 13.62
C GLN A 100 -9.20 -40.29 13.15
N MET A 101 -8.13 -39.88 12.46
CA MET A 101 -7.05 -40.79 12.05
C MET A 101 -6.12 -41.19 13.20
N GLY A 102 -5.83 -40.27 14.12
CA GLY A 102 -5.05 -40.55 15.34
C GLY A 102 -5.75 -41.57 16.23
N HIS A 103 -7.05 -41.38 16.49
CA HIS A 103 -7.84 -42.29 17.33
C HIS A 103 -7.97 -43.69 16.70
N ARG A 104 -8.03 -43.79 15.36
CA ARG A 104 -8.11 -45.09 14.67
C ARG A 104 -6.81 -45.89 14.72
N LEU A 105 -5.66 -45.23 14.79
CA LEU A 105 -4.35 -45.90 14.92
C LEU A 105 -4.09 -46.40 16.35
N GLU A 106 -4.62 -45.73 17.37
CA GLU A 106 -4.64 -46.24 18.75
C GLU A 106 -5.55 -47.48 18.88
N ASP A 107 -6.76 -47.44 18.31
CA ASP A 107 -7.70 -48.58 18.34
C ASP A 107 -7.20 -49.82 17.55
N GLU A 108 -6.47 -49.64 16.45
CA GLU A 108 -5.89 -50.77 15.69
C GLU A 108 -4.72 -51.45 16.42
N HIS A 109 -4.02 -50.75 17.33
CA HIS A 109 -2.90 -51.32 18.08
C HIS A 109 -3.35 -52.05 19.36
N ASP A 110 -4.52 -51.70 19.89
CA ASP A 110 -5.11 -52.35 21.08
C ASP A 110 -5.82 -53.68 20.79
N THR A 111 -5.96 -54.08 19.52
CA THR A 111 -6.73 -55.29 19.14
C THR A 111 -5.87 -56.56 18.97
N GLU A 112 -4.52 -56.50 19.04
CA GLU A 112 -3.67 -57.68 18.78
C GLU A 112 -2.99 -58.37 19.98
N LEU A 113 -3.19 -57.92 21.24
CA LEU A 113 -2.60 -58.60 22.42
C LEU A 113 -3.62 -58.75 23.56
N GLY A 114 -3.85 -60.02 23.95
CA GLY A 114 -4.89 -60.46 24.88
C GLY A 114 -4.82 -59.95 26.33
N PRO A 115 -5.79 -60.33 27.18
CA PRO A 115 -6.05 -59.65 28.44
C PRO A 115 -5.05 -60.08 29.52
N ALA A 116 -4.01 -59.29 29.73
CA ALA A 116 -3.18 -59.40 30.92
C ALA A 116 -2.51 -58.07 31.30
N GLY A 117 -2.90 -57.55 32.47
CA GLY A 117 -2.02 -56.74 33.32
C GLY A 117 -1.99 -55.25 33.02
N GLY A 118 -2.55 -54.47 33.94
CA GLY A 118 -2.49 -53.02 33.87
C GLY A 118 -1.07 -52.46 34.04
N HIS A 119 -0.84 -51.32 33.39
CA HIS A 119 -0.26 -50.12 33.99
C HIS A 119 -0.61 -48.95 33.08
N GLY A 120 -1.27 -47.95 33.64
CA GLY A 120 -1.62 -46.71 32.95
C GLY A 120 -0.36 -45.97 32.53
N GLY A 121 -0.03 -46.06 31.25
CA GLY A 121 0.81 -45.10 30.58
C GLY A 121 -0.07 -43.97 30.07
N HIS A 122 -0.28 -42.94 30.90
CA HIS A 122 -0.72 -41.64 30.42
C HIS A 122 0.38 -41.09 29.50
N GLY A 123 0.30 -41.45 28.23
CA GLY A 123 0.97 -40.71 27.16
C GLY A 123 0.33 -39.34 27.10
N HIS A 124 0.91 -38.39 27.84
CA HIS A 124 0.73 -36.96 27.59
C HIS A 124 1.28 -36.67 26.18
N GLY A 125 0.47 -36.99 25.17
CA GLY A 125 0.56 -36.31 23.89
C GLY A 125 0.26 -34.85 24.18
N HIS A 126 1.30 -34.02 24.19
CA HIS A 126 1.18 -32.60 23.87
C HIS A 126 0.70 -32.50 22.41
N GLY A 127 -0.54 -32.93 22.16
CA GLY A 127 -1.30 -32.44 21.04
C GLY A 127 -1.73 -31.06 21.48
N GLU A 128 -1.16 -30.03 20.87
CA GLU A 128 -1.70 -28.67 21.00
C GLU A 128 -3.20 -28.77 20.70
N GLU A 129 -4.03 -28.62 21.75
CA GLU A 129 -5.47 -28.51 21.58
C GLU A 129 -5.69 -27.37 20.61
N PHE A 130 -6.21 -27.69 19.44
CA PHE A 130 -6.56 -26.69 18.45
C PHE A 130 -7.64 -25.78 19.01
N ASP A 131 -7.21 -24.65 19.57
CA ASP A 131 -8.13 -23.62 20.00
C ASP A 131 -8.60 -22.85 18.76
N PHE A 132 -9.74 -23.29 18.23
CA PHE A 132 -10.44 -22.60 17.15
C PHE A 132 -10.67 -21.12 17.51
N GLY A 133 -10.81 -20.78 18.79
CA GLY A 133 -10.92 -19.41 19.27
C GLY A 133 -9.66 -18.60 19.01
N GLU A 134 -8.48 -19.16 19.30
CA GLU A 134 -7.18 -18.50 19.08
C GLU A 134 -6.91 -18.26 17.59
N GLU A 135 -7.11 -19.26 16.73
CA GLU A 135 -6.92 -19.10 15.28
C GLU A 135 -7.93 -18.09 14.69
N MET A 136 -9.18 -18.09 15.17
CA MET A 136 -10.19 -17.12 14.74
C MET A 136 -9.82 -15.70 15.14
N VAL A 137 -9.30 -15.49 16.36
CA VAL A 137 -8.84 -14.16 16.82
C VAL A 137 -7.61 -13.71 16.01
N HIS A 138 -6.63 -14.59 15.80
CA HIS A 138 -5.44 -14.28 15.00
C HIS A 138 -5.83 -13.90 13.55
N GLN A 139 -6.72 -14.67 12.92
CA GLN A 139 -7.20 -14.38 11.56
C GLN A 139 -8.03 -13.08 11.50
N MET A 140 -8.81 -12.77 12.54
CA MET A 140 -9.54 -11.51 12.65
C MET A 140 -8.59 -10.31 12.70
N ILE A 141 -7.54 -10.39 13.52
CA ILE A 141 -6.51 -9.34 13.61
C ILE A 141 -5.83 -9.16 12.25
N HIS A 142 -5.40 -10.25 11.62
CA HIS A 142 -4.79 -10.21 10.29
C HIS A 142 -5.71 -9.59 9.23
N THR A 143 -7.01 -9.89 9.27
CA THR A 143 -8.00 -9.29 8.34
C THR A 143 -8.14 -7.78 8.57
N ILE A 144 -8.24 -7.33 9.82
CA ILE A 144 -8.37 -5.91 10.16
C ILE A 144 -7.08 -5.16 9.79
N GLU A 145 -5.92 -5.70 10.14
CA GLU A 145 -4.62 -5.13 9.80
C GLU A 145 -4.44 -5.03 8.29
N TYR A 146 -4.84 -6.05 7.53
CA TYR A 146 -4.77 -6.03 6.08
C TYR A 146 -5.66 -4.95 5.47
N VAL A 147 -6.94 -4.88 5.85
CA VAL A 147 -7.90 -3.92 5.28
C VAL A 147 -7.52 -2.47 5.62
N LEU A 148 -7.19 -2.19 6.88
CA LEU A 148 -6.73 -0.86 7.31
C LEU A 148 -5.36 -0.53 6.71
N GLY A 149 -4.48 -1.53 6.60
CA GLY A 149 -3.18 -1.45 5.96
C GLY A 149 -3.28 -1.11 4.48
N CYS A 150 -4.25 -1.65 3.73
CA CYS A 150 -4.47 -1.30 2.33
C CYS A 150 -4.72 0.20 2.14
N ILE A 151 -5.62 0.79 2.94
CA ILE A 151 -5.95 2.22 2.86
C ILE A 151 -4.75 3.07 3.31
N SER A 152 -4.15 2.71 4.45
CA SER A 152 -3.01 3.42 5.05
C SER A 152 -1.80 3.43 4.13
N ASN A 153 -1.46 2.28 3.54
CA ASN A 153 -0.32 2.14 2.64
C ASN A 153 -0.52 3.02 1.40
N THR A 154 -1.72 3.02 0.79
CA THR A 154 -2.03 3.91 -0.35
C THR A 154 -1.89 5.38 0.02
N ALA A 155 -2.35 5.81 1.19
CA ALA A 155 -2.20 7.20 1.64
C ALA A 155 -0.73 7.58 1.90
N SER A 156 0.08 6.67 2.45
CA SER A 156 1.49 6.90 2.76
C SER A 156 2.32 7.26 1.51
N TYR A 157 1.94 6.78 0.32
CA TYR A 157 2.61 7.12 -0.95
C TYR A 157 2.49 8.60 -1.34
N LEU A 158 1.53 9.36 -0.78
CA LEU A 158 1.44 10.82 -0.99
C LEU A 158 2.74 11.52 -0.59
N ARG A 159 3.51 10.93 0.34
CA ARG A 159 4.85 11.41 0.74
C ARG A 159 5.79 11.62 -0.45
N LEU A 160 5.76 10.72 -1.44
CA LEU A 160 6.63 10.83 -2.61
C LEU A 160 6.28 12.06 -3.46
N TRP A 161 4.98 12.32 -3.61
CA TRP A 161 4.51 13.51 -4.31
C TRP A 161 4.89 14.80 -3.56
N ALA A 162 4.66 14.83 -2.24
CA ALA A 162 5.00 15.99 -1.41
C ALA A 162 6.50 16.30 -1.45
N LEU A 163 7.34 15.27 -1.38
CA LEU A 163 8.78 15.43 -1.46
C LEU A 163 9.24 15.91 -2.83
N SER A 164 8.64 15.39 -3.91
CA SER A 164 8.93 15.85 -5.28
C SER A 164 8.53 17.31 -5.48
N LEU A 165 7.41 17.76 -4.88
CA LEU A 165 6.98 19.16 -4.94
C LEU A 165 7.94 20.05 -4.15
N ALA A 166 8.31 19.66 -2.94
CA ALA A 166 9.27 20.43 -2.13
C ALA A 166 10.62 20.59 -2.84
N HIS A 167 11.14 19.51 -3.44
CA HIS A 167 12.41 19.54 -4.17
C HIS A 167 12.36 20.49 -5.38
N ALA A 168 11.28 20.44 -6.17
CA ALA A 168 11.10 21.34 -7.31
C ALA A 168 11.07 22.82 -6.86
N GLN A 169 10.35 23.10 -5.78
CA GLN A 169 10.15 24.47 -5.29
C GLN A 169 11.42 25.03 -4.64
N LEU A 170 12.16 24.19 -3.91
CA LEU A 170 13.41 24.61 -3.29
C LEU A 170 14.52 24.84 -4.34
N SER A 171 14.53 24.06 -5.42
CA SER A 171 15.42 24.29 -6.57
C SER A 171 15.12 25.60 -7.31
N GLU A 172 13.83 25.89 -7.54
CA GLU A 172 13.39 27.15 -8.15
C GLU A 172 13.81 28.35 -7.30
N VAL A 173 13.55 28.31 -5.98
CA VAL A 173 13.90 29.39 -5.06
C VAL A 173 15.42 29.64 -5.02
N PHE A 174 16.26 28.60 -5.02
CA PHE A 174 17.71 28.79 -5.05
C PHE A 174 18.21 29.41 -6.36
N TRP A 175 17.60 29.05 -7.48
CA TRP A 175 17.91 29.64 -8.78
C TRP A 175 17.52 31.12 -8.82
N GLU A 176 16.28 31.43 -8.46
CA GLU A 176 15.75 32.80 -8.45
C GLU A 176 16.53 33.71 -7.50
N LYS A 177 16.78 33.27 -6.27
CA LYS A 177 17.45 34.11 -5.26
C LYS A 177 18.94 34.27 -5.47
N THR A 178 19.65 33.24 -5.95
CA THR A 178 21.11 33.31 -6.07
C THR A 178 21.55 33.87 -7.42
N VAL A 179 20.98 33.36 -8.52
CA VAL A 179 21.46 33.65 -9.88
C VAL A 179 20.73 34.85 -10.47
N VAL A 180 19.41 34.92 -10.31
CA VAL A 180 18.60 35.99 -10.93
C VAL A 180 18.68 37.28 -10.12
N GLU A 181 18.33 37.24 -8.84
CA GLU A 181 18.25 38.45 -8.00
C GLU A 181 19.63 39.00 -7.63
N ILE A 182 20.54 38.15 -7.14
CA ILE A 182 21.87 38.63 -6.70
C ILE A 182 22.84 38.72 -7.89
N GLY A 183 22.85 37.72 -8.76
CA GLY A 183 23.79 37.63 -9.88
C GLY A 183 23.45 38.60 -11.03
N LEU A 184 22.27 38.44 -11.63
CA LEU A 184 21.91 39.13 -12.87
C LEU A 184 21.58 40.63 -12.65
N GLU A 185 20.97 40.99 -11.52
CA GLU A 185 20.63 42.38 -11.20
C GLU A 185 21.86 43.25 -10.89
N SER A 186 22.93 42.65 -10.37
CA SER A 186 24.20 43.36 -10.09
C SER A 186 24.95 43.81 -11.35
N ALA A 187 24.64 43.24 -12.53
CA ALA A 187 25.24 43.54 -13.84
C ALA A 187 26.79 43.49 -13.93
N ASP A 188 27.48 42.99 -12.90
CA ASP A 188 28.93 42.78 -12.86
C ASP A 188 29.27 41.32 -13.16
N THR A 189 30.07 41.10 -14.22
CA THR A 189 30.50 39.78 -14.69
C THR A 189 31.23 38.98 -13.61
N MET A 190 32.00 39.64 -12.73
CA MET A 190 32.72 38.96 -11.66
C MET A 190 31.76 38.43 -10.57
N MET A 191 30.74 39.22 -10.22
CA MET A 191 29.72 38.81 -9.24
C MET A 191 28.86 37.66 -9.75
N ILE A 192 28.51 37.66 -11.05
CA ILE A 192 27.77 36.55 -11.68
C ILE A 192 28.56 35.23 -11.56
N PHE A 193 29.87 35.26 -11.78
CA PHE A 193 30.71 34.06 -11.67
C PHE A 193 30.74 33.50 -10.24
N ILE A 194 30.84 34.38 -9.24
CA ILE A 194 30.78 33.99 -7.82
C ILE A 194 29.40 33.43 -7.46
N CYS A 195 28.32 34.06 -7.92
CA CYS A 195 26.94 33.61 -7.65
C CYS A 195 26.64 32.25 -8.28
N ILE A 196 27.14 31.97 -9.48
CA ILE A 196 27.04 30.66 -10.12
C ILE A 196 27.82 29.61 -9.31
N GLY A 197 29.02 29.93 -8.82
CA GLY A 197 29.78 29.06 -7.93
C GLY A 197 29.05 28.77 -6.61
N ALA A 198 28.43 29.79 -6.01
CA ALA A 198 27.62 29.65 -4.80
C ALA A 198 26.35 28.80 -5.05
N TRP A 199 25.65 29.03 -6.17
CA TRP A 199 24.50 28.23 -6.57
C TRP A 199 24.86 26.75 -6.78
N ALA A 200 26.00 26.48 -7.43
CA ALA A 200 26.50 25.12 -7.61
C ALA A 200 26.80 24.45 -6.25
N CYS A 201 27.36 25.19 -5.29
CA CYS A 201 27.61 24.69 -3.94
C CYS A 201 26.29 24.34 -3.20
N PHE A 202 25.28 25.21 -3.25
CA PHE A 202 23.98 24.92 -2.65
C PHE A 202 23.27 23.74 -3.33
N THR A 203 23.40 23.62 -4.64
CA THR A 203 22.82 22.51 -5.41
C THR A 203 23.49 21.17 -5.05
N VAL A 204 24.81 21.13 -4.92
CA VAL A 204 25.50 19.89 -4.55
C VAL A 204 25.31 19.55 -3.08
N GLY A 205 25.43 20.54 -2.18
CA GLY A 205 25.35 20.32 -0.74
C GLY A 205 23.92 20.02 -0.26
N VAL A 206 22.99 20.92 -0.55
CA VAL A 206 21.63 20.87 -0.01
C VAL A 206 20.73 19.98 -0.87
N LEU A 207 20.60 20.28 -2.17
CA LEU A 207 19.69 19.54 -3.06
C LEU A 207 20.18 18.09 -3.29
N MET A 208 21.43 17.91 -3.71
CA MET A 208 21.94 16.56 -4.03
C MET A 208 22.36 15.76 -2.80
N GLY A 209 22.91 16.41 -1.76
CA GLY A 209 23.34 15.73 -0.54
C GLY A 209 22.19 15.47 0.43
N MET A 210 21.69 16.54 1.03
CA MET A 210 20.74 16.45 2.16
C MET A 210 19.35 16.00 1.73
N GLU A 211 18.78 16.60 0.68
CA GLU A 211 17.41 16.24 0.25
C GLU A 211 17.35 14.85 -0.38
N SER A 212 18.34 14.46 -1.17
CA SER A 212 18.42 13.11 -1.75
C SER A 212 18.53 12.03 -0.67
N LEU A 213 19.33 12.27 0.39
CA LEU A 213 19.42 11.36 1.52
C LEU A 213 18.08 11.24 2.27
N SER A 214 17.37 12.35 2.45
CA SER A 214 16.02 12.35 3.04
C SER A 214 15.04 11.55 2.18
N ALA A 215 15.07 11.74 0.85
CA ALA A 215 14.26 10.97 -0.10
C ALA A 215 14.56 9.48 -0.05
N PHE A 216 15.83 9.11 0.03
CA PHE A 216 16.28 7.74 0.15
C PHE A 216 15.74 7.07 1.44
N LEU A 217 15.83 7.74 2.58
CA LEU A 217 15.29 7.21 3.84
C LEU A 217 13.76 7.08 3.81
N HIS A 218 13.06 8.01 3.17
CA HIS A 218 11.63 7.89 2.95
C HIS A 218 11.30 6.68 2.07
N ALA A 219 12.04 6.46 0.98
CA ALA A 219 11.88 5.30 0.11
C ALA A 219 12.18 3.98 0.83
N LEU A 220 13.24 3.93 1.65
CA LEU A 220 13.56 2.78 2.49
C LEU A 220 12.43 2.46 3.47
N ARG A 221 11.85 3.48 4.12
CA ARG A 221 10.69 3.28 5.00
C ARG A 221 9.50 2.71 4.22
N LEU A 222 9.22 3.25 3.02
CA LEU A 222 8.14 2.73 2.18
C LEU A 222 8.37 1.25 1.86
N HIS A 223 9.60 0.88 1.55
CA HIS A 223 9.96 -0.50 1.26
C HIS A 223 9.81 -1.40 2.51
N TRP A 224 10.32 -0.96 3.65
CA TRP A 224 10.33 -1.73 4.89
C TRP A 224 8.93 -1.91 5.48
N VAL A 225 8.11 -0.87 5.51
CA VAL A 225 6.80 -0.91 6.18
C VAL A 225 5.69 -1.28 5.21
N GLU A 226 5.64 -0.69 4.03
CA GLU A 226 4.46 -0.80 3.15
C GLU A 226 4.61 -1.92 2.10
N PHE A 227 5.84 -2.23 1.66
CA PHE A 227 6.11 -3.32 0.71
C PHE A 227 6.37 -4.66 1.40
N MET A 228 7.26 -4.71 2.40
CA MET A 228 7.64 -5.96 3.06
C MET A 228 6.52 -6.56 3.93
N ASN A 229 5.62 -5.75 4.49
CA ASN A 229 4.49 -6.24 5.31
C ASN A 229 3.50 -7.15 4.55
N LYS A 230 3.60 -7.26 3.20
CA LYS A 230 2.72 -8.11 2.40
C LYS A 230 3.27 -9.51 2.13
N PHE A 231 4.59 -9.67 2.12
CA PHE A 231 5.24 -10.88 1.60
C PHE A 231 6.34 -11.42 2.50
N TYR A 232 6.90 -10.59 3.40
CA TYR A 232 8.02 -10.95 4.24
C TYR A 232 7.53 -11.27 5.65
N PHE A 233 7.53 -12.56 6.00
CA PHE A 233 7.05 -13.06 7.30
C PHE A 233 8.14 -13.04 8.40
N GLY A 234 9.39 -12.68 8.08
CA GLY A 234 10.45 -12.47 9.07
C GLY A 234 11.00 -13.70 9.79
N ASP A 235 10.51 -14.91 9.47
CA ASP A 235 10.86 -16.14 10.19
C ASP A 235 12.10 -16.85 9.63
N GLY A 236 13.27 -16.24 9.82
CA GLY A 236 14.53 -16.82 9.35
C GLY A 236 15.72 -16.49 10.25
N TYR A 237 16.67 -17.41 10.35
CA TYR A 237 17.95 -17.18 11.00
C TYR A 237 19.01 -16.79 9.97
N LYS A 238 19.91 -15.88 10.34
CA LYS A 238 21.04 -15.51 9.49
C LYS A 238 21.94 -16.73 9.32
N PHE A 239 22.12 -17.18 8.09
CA PHE A 239 23.09 -18.24 7.78
C PHE A 239 24.50 -17.77 8.11
N MET A 240 25.12 -18.43 9.09
CA MET A 240 26.53 -18.23 9.45
C MET A 240 27.27 -19.51 9.11
N PRO A 241 27.99 -19.56 7.96
CA PRO A 241 28.79 -20.74 7.63
C PRO A 241 29.95 -20.85 8.62
N PHE A 242 30.41 -22.07 8.88
CA PHE A 242 31.64 -22.28 9.62
C PHE A 242 32.83 -21.75 8.81
N ALA A 243 33.43 -20.64 9.25
CA ALA A 243 34.59 -20.03 8.63
C ALA A 243 35.72 -19.83 9.67
N PHE A 244 36.94 -20.22 9.31
CA PHE A 244 38.11 -20.09 10.20
C PHE A 244 38.47 -18.64 10.54
N ASN A 245 38.03 -17.66 9.74
CA ASN A 245 38.23 -16.23 10.02
C ASN A 245 37.42 -15.75 11.23
N ASP A 246 36.27 -16.36 11.53
CA ASP A 246 35.43 -15.96 12.67
C ASP A 246 35.97 -16.52 14.00
N ILE A 247 36.78 -17.58 13.94
CA ILE A 247 37.41 -18.24 15.11
C ILE A 247 38.39 -17.31 15.84
N GLY A 248 39.15 -16.47 15.12
CA GLY A 248 40.08 -15.51 15.74
C GLY A 248 39.36 -14.45 16.58
N SER A 249 38.17 -14.03 16.16
CA SER A 249 37.34 -13.08 16.91
C SER A 249 36.68 -13.68 18.15
N VAL A 250 36.42 -14.99 18.15
CA VAL A 250 35.81 -15.72 19.28
C VAL A 250 36.85 -16.18 20.30
N LEU A 251 38.07 -16.51 19.87
CA LEU A 251 39.15 -16.96 20.76
C LEU A 251 39.97 -15.82 21.37
N GLY A 252 39.73 -14.55 20.99
CA GLY A 252 40.43 -13.40 21.57
C GLY A 252 41.95 -13.42 21.35
N GLU A 253 42.44 -14.25 20.43
CA GLU A 253 43.85 -14.40 20.13
C GLU A 253 44.19 -13.45 18.99
N THR A 254 44.74 -12.29 19.34
CA THR A 254 45.53 -11.46 18.43
C THR A 254 46.72 -12.30 17.97
N VAL A 255 46.57 -12.99 16.84
CA VAL A 255 47.72 -13.55 16.12
C VAL A 255 48.33 -12.40 15.34
N GLU A 256 49.40 -11.82 15.90
CA GLU A 256 50.44 -11.09 15.14
C GLU A 256 51.16 -12.03 14.17
#